data_AF-A0A2A6CMF3-F1
#
_entry.id   AF-A0A2A6CMF3-F1
#
_cell.length_a   1.000
_cell.length_b   1.000
_cell.length_c   1.000
_cell.angle_alpha   90.00
_cell.angle_beta   90.00
_cell.angle_gamma   90.00
#
_symmetry.space_group_name_H-M   'P 1'
#
loop_
_entity.id
_entity.type
_entity.pdbx_description
1 polymer ?
#
loop_
_entity_poly.entity_id
_entity_poly.type
_entity_poly.pdbx_seq_one_letter_code
_entity_poly.pdbx_strand_id
1 'polypeptide(L)'
;MKTRETKIIGNTSAVNSLVIDIVSDFYVPIVISHKGIFYSNSMLSTAIPFWVYWCVGLMLAVELDLAYLLCVYYRRSLVLPHGRIFNYSGGRRAMLYTVLHIIVLSATCVALYFMHECAQAAEKSLPSDMQWMRKKEPHMIILPDTNLKNAYCVIVPVANGLVLATIIMLIEIVSEVRRGMYRASKATQRYQRLTVRSLILQGLLPTLGYIIPGTVHACLQFAPLFCEIGENFDSIATMISPMISVFVTKHTFINSLTILYCSASYQKKLRAMFHTFRITPTSGLLPTLGYIVPASLLACLLFDFDRIATIMPPMIFLIDTKHTFISSLTILYCSPLYRKKVITMLITSRSSPERMENSRKGSKIVLDMIRMNQESRFDDDSNKQLLTRRIQHRTELFNSEKHDNGLSFIINKLCCFFSKFSSAREKTMGTHFVYSTAQYEMSSE
;
A
#
# COMPACT_ATOMS: atom_id res chain seq x y z
N MET A 1 -10.59 11.07 -22.24
CA MET A 1 -10.86 9.86 -21.44
C MET A 1 -9.68 9.48 -20.53
N LYS A 2 -8.44 9.34 -21.05
CA LYS A 2 -7.22 8.97 -20.28
C LYS A 2 -6.89 9.83 -19.04
N THR A 3 -7.23 11.12 -19.03
CA THR A 3 -6.99 12.03 -17.87
C THR A 3 -8.02 11.91 -16.75
N ARG A 4 -9.20 11.32 -16.99
CA ARG A 4 -10.19 11.07 -15.92
C ARG A 4 -9.82 9.82 -15.11
N GLU A 5 -9.38 8.75 -15.77
CA GLU A 5 -9.02 7.48 -15.11
C GLU A 5 -7.87 7.63 -14.10
N THR A 6 -6.80 8.36 -14.46
CA THR A 6 -5.69 8.66 -13.55
C THR A 6 -6.12 9.37 -12.28
N LYS A 7 -7.12 10.26 -12.39
CA LYS A 7 -7.58 11.09 -11.28
C LYS A 7 -8.39 10.26 -10.27
N ILE A 8 -9.08 9.22 -10.72
CA ILE A 8 -9.89 8.35 -9.84
C ILE A 8 -8.97 7.47 -8.99
N ILE A 9 -8.02 6.77 -9.61
CA ILE A 9 -7.13 5.81 -8.91
C ILE A 9 -6.32 6.49 -7.79
N GLY A 10 -5.75 7.67 -8.07
CA GLY A 10 -4.95 8.39 -7.08
C GLY A 10 -5.75 8.96 -5.90
N ASN A 11 -7.07 9.16 -6.06
CA ASN A 11 -7.92 9.58 -4.96
C ASN A 11 -8.28 8.40 -4.05
N THR A 12 -8.52 7.21 -4.62
CA THR A 12 -8.89 6.01 -3.86
C THR A 12 -7.80 5.60 -2.87
N SER A 13 -6.53 5.56 -3.28
CA SER A 13 -5.43 5.20 -2.37
C SER A 13 -5.29 6.18 -1.19
N ALA A 14 -5.51 7.46 -1.42
CA ALA A 14 -5.44 8.48 -0.37
C ALA A 14 -6.60 8.37 0.63
N VAL A 15 -7.81 8.08 0.14
CA VAL A 15 -8.99 7.87 0.99
C VAL A 15 -8.82 6.61 1.83
N ASN A 16 -8.43 5.49 1.24
CA ASN A 16 -8.27 4.23 1.97
C ASN A 16 -7.20 4.34 3.07
N SER A 17 -6.06 4.97 2.76
CA SER A 17 -5.01 5.25 3.74
C SER A 17 -5.55 6.09 4.90
N LEU A 18 -6.28 7.18 4.60
CA LEU A 18 -6.88 8.03 5.62
C LEU A 18 -7.89 7.28 6.51
N VAL A 19 -8.71 6.40 5.92
CA VAL A 19 -9.67 5.58 6.66
C VAL A 19 -8.94 4.63 7.61
N ILE A 20 -7.87 3.97 7.17
CA ILE A 20 -7.05 3.10 8.03
C ILE A 20 -6.49 3.87 9.22
N ASP A 21 -5.91 5.04 8.97
CA ASP A 21 -5.36 5.89 10.03
C ASP A 21 -6.42 6.30 11.05
N ILE A 22 -7.57 6.75 10.57
CA ILE A 22 -8.69 7.16 11.43
C ILE A 22 -9.15 5.97 12.29
N VAL A 23 -9.41 4.83 11.65
CA VAL A 23 -9.87 3.62 12.35
C VAL A 23 -8.84 3.18 13.37
N SER A 24 -7.56 3.17 13.02
CA SER A 24 -6.49 2.80 13.93
C SER A 24 -6.25 3.82 15.06
N ASP A 25 -6.45 5.11 14.82
CA ASP A 25 -6.26 6.17 15.81
C ASP A 25 -7.39 6.24 16.83
N PHE A 26 -8.60 5.89 16.38
CA PHE A 26 -9.74 5.73 17.27
C PHE A 26 -9.67 4.42 18.04
N TYR A 27 -9.14 3.34 17.43
CA TYR A 27 -9.05 2.05 18.08
C TYR A 27 -7.82 1.90 18.99
N VAL A 28 -6.68 2.52 18.68
CA VAL A 28 -5.44 2.49 19.48
C VAL A 28 -5.05 1.05 19.92
N PRO A 29 -4.72 0.15 18.97
CA PRO A 29 -4.36 -1.22 19.32
C PRO A 29 -3.02 -1.26 20.05
N ILE A 30 -3.00 -1.93 21.20
CA ILE A 30 -1.78 -2.28 21.92
C ILE A 30 -1.44 -3.73 21.59
N VAL A 31 -0.19 -3.95 21.17
CA VAL A 31 0.25 -5.24 20.64
C VAL A 31 1.53 -5.68 21.35
N ILE A 32 1.49 -6.87 21.94
CA ILE A 32 2.60 -7.54 22.62
C ILE A 32 2.83 -8.87 21.89
N SER A 33 3.53 -8.81 20.75
CA SER A 33 3.54 -9.86 19.73
C SER A 33 4.10 -11.19 20.23
N HIS A 34 5.19 -11.16 21.00
CA HIS A 34 5.84 -12.37 21.53
C HIS A 34 4.97 -13.15 22.54
N LYS A 35 4.04 -12.48 23.22
CA LYS A 35 3.01 -13.12 24.06
C LYS A 35 1.71 -13.39 23.32
N GLY A 36 1.62 -12.97 22.06
CA GLY A 36 0.39 -13.07 21.29
C GLY A 36 -0.75 -12.21 21.84
N ILE A 37 -0.47 -11.17 22.62
CA ILE A 37 -1.52 -10.39 23.30
C ILE A 37 -1.82 -9.13 22.48
N PHE A 38 -3.11 -8.95 22.17
CA PHE A 38 -3.64 -7.79 21.47
C PHE A 38 -4.82 -7.24 22.26
N TYR A 39 -4.83 -5.94 22.57
CA TYR A 39 -5.96 -5.33 23.28
C TYR A 39 -6.08 -3.84 22.98
N SER A 40 -7.17 -3.23 23.40
CA SER A 40 -7.35 -1.79 23.32
C SER A 40 -8.17 -1.27 24.49
N ASN A 41 -7.76 -0.11 25.03
CA ASN A 41 -8.52 0.63 26.04
C ASN A 41 -9.20 1.88 25.45
N SER A 42 -9.43 1.91 24.13
CA SER A 42 -10.03 3.06 23.46
C SER A 42 -11.55 3.13 23.64
N MET A 43 -12.15 4.27 23.33
CA MET A 43 -13.61 4.39 23.31
C MET A 43 -14.23 3.55 22.17
N LEU A 44 -13.53 3.35 21.04
CA LEU A 44 -14.05 2.57 19.93
C LEU A 44 -14.07 1.07 20.24
N SER A 45 -13.12 0.63 21.09
CA SER A 45 -12.98 -0.77 21.45
C SER A 45 -14.11 -1.26 22.38
N THR A 46 -14.82 -0.36 23.08
CA THR A 46 -16.05 -0.74 23.81
C THR A 46 -17.22 -1.08 22.89
N ALA A 47 -17.21 -0.56 21.65
CA ALA A 47 -18.28 -0.77 20.67
C ALA A 47 -17.93 -1.85 19.63
N ILE A 48 -16.64 -2.03 19.33
CA ILE A 48 -16.16 -2.95 18.29
C ILE A 48 -15.22 -3.98 18.93
N PRO A 49 -15.53 -5.29 18.88
CA PRO A 49 -14.65 -6.31 19.41
C PRO A 49 -13.35 -6.38 18.60
N PHE A 50 -12.26 -6.76 19.28
CA PHE A 50 -10.91 -6.74 18.70
C PHE A 50 -10.80 -7.57 17.41
N TRP A 51 -11.45 -8.73 17.37
CA TRP A 51 -11.47 -9.58 16.17
C TRP A 51 -12.05 -8.86 14.95
N VAL A 52 -13.14 -8.10 15.12
CA VAL A 52 -13.77 -7.35 14.02
C VAL A 52 -12.86 -6.21 13.57
N TYR A 53 -12.27 -5.47 14.52
CA TYR A 53 -11.27 -4.45 14.19
C TYR A 53 -10.10 -5.04 13.38
N TRP A 54 -9.57 -6.19 13.82
CA TRP A 54 -8.47 -6.87 13.15
C TRP A 54 -8.83 -7.30 11.72
N CYS A 55 -10.01 -7.90 11.53
CA CYS A 55 -10.51 -8.28 10.21
C CYS A 55 -10.63 -7.06 9.27
N VAL A 56 -11.26 -5.97 9.75
CA VAL A 56 -11.42 -4.74 8.98
C VAL A 56 -10.06 -4.12 8.66
N GLY A 57 -9.16 -4.03 9.64
CA GLY A 57 -7.82 -3.48 9.46
C GLY A 57 -7.01 -4.24 8.42
N LEU A 58 -7.04 -5.58 8.46
CA LEU A 58 -6.34 -6.42 7.49
C LEU A 58 -6.92 -6.28 6.07
N MET A 59 -8.24 -6.24 5.94
CA MET A 59 -8.91 -6.04 4.65
C MET A 59 -8.58 -4.67 4.05
N LEU A 60 -8.60 -3.61 4.85
CA LEU A 60 -8.20 -2.28 4.40
C LEU A 60 -6.72 -2.22 4.01
N ALA A 61 -5.83 -2.86 4.76
CA ALA A 61 -4.41 -2.95 4.42
C ALA A 61 -4.19 -3.65 3.06
N VAL A 62 -4.89 -4.75 2.82
CA VAL A 62 -4.90 -5.48 1.54
C VAL A 62 -5.38 -4.60 0.39
N GLU A 63 -6.49 -3.88 0.58
CA GLU A 63 -7.00 -2.95 -0.43
C GLU A 63 -6.00 -1.83 -0.73
N LEU A 64 -5.31 -1.33 0.29
CA LEU A 64 -4.30 -0.30 0.14
C LEU A 64 -3.11 -0.81 -0.67
N ASP A 65 -2.59 -2.00 -0.38
CA ASP A 65 -1.49 -2.61 -1.12
C ASP A 65 -1.86 -2.84 -2.59
N LEU A 66 -3.06 -3.33 -2.85
CA LEU A 66 -3.60 -3.48 -4.20
C LEU A 66 -3.75 -2.13 -4.91
N ALA A 67 -4.18 -1.08 -4.21
CA ALA A 67 -4.28 0.27 -4.76
C ALA A 67 -2.90 0.84 -5.12
N TYR A 68 -1.86 0.59 -4.31
CA TYR A 68 -0.48 0.98 -4.62
C TYR A 68 0.05 0.24 -5.85
N LEU A 69 -0.10 -1.08 -5.89
CA LEU A 69 0.31 -1.89 -7.03
C LEU A 69 -0.39 -1.41 -8.32
N LEU A 70 -1.70 -1.15 -8.24
CA LEU A 70 -2.50 -0.63 -9.34
C LEU A 70 -2.00 0.73 -9.81
N CYS A 71 -1.65 1.63 -8.88
CA CYS A 71 -1.10 2.94 -9.18
C CYS A 71 0.24 2.82 -9.92
N VAL A 72 1.15 1.97 -9.44
CA VAL A 72 2.46 1.72 -10.08
C VAL A 72 2.27 1.11 -11.46
N TYR A 73 1.43 0.08 -11.58
CA TYR A 73 1.12 -0.56 -12.85
C TYR A 73 0.52 0.45 -13.84
N TYR A 74 -0.45 1.26 -13.43
CA TYR A 74 -1.08 2.21 -14.32
C TYR A 74 -0.06 3.24 -14.85
N ARG A 75 0.81 3.76 -13.98
CA ARG A 75 1.90 4.66 -14.38
C ARG A 75 2.89 3.97 -15.31
N ARG A 76 3.19 2.71 -15.05
CA ARG A 76 4.03 1.87 -15.92
C ARG A 76 3.48 1.80 -17.34
N SER A 77 2.19 1.52 -17.49
CA SER A 77 1.53 1.44 -18.79
C SER A 77 1.48 2.77 -19.56
N LEU A 78 1.63 3.91 -18.89
CA LEU A 78 1.75 5.21 -19.55
C LEU A 78 3.17 5.50 -20.07
N VAL A 79 4.19 4.95 -19.42
CA VAL A 79 5.60 5.22 -19.73
C VAL A 79 6.15 4.20 -20.72
N LEU A 80 5.81 2.91 -20.55
CA LEU A 80 6.34 1.84 -21.39
C LEU A 80 5.60 1.76 -22.74
N PRO A 81 6.32 1.47 -23.84
CA PRO A 81 5.69 1.23 -25.13
C PRO A 81 4.78 -0.01 -25.09
N HIS A 82 3.81 -0.05 -26.01
CA HIS A 82 2.94 -1.21 -26.22
C HIS A 82 3.79 -2.40 -26.67
N GLY A 83 3.49 -3.60 -26.16
CA GLY A 83 4.23 -4.84 -26.49
C GLY A 83 5.33 -5.24 -25.50
N ARG A 84 5.64 -4.40 -24.49
CA ARG A 84 6.48 -4.84 -23.36
C ARG A 84 5.76 -5.91 -22.53
N ILE A 85 6.55 -6.85 -22.00
CA ILE A 85 6.07 -7.90 -21.08
C ILE A 85 5.30 -7.24 -19.92
N PHE A 86 4.17 -7.81 -19.50
CA PHE A 86 3.29 -7.27 -18.46
C PHE A 86 2.65 -5.90 -18.76
N ASN A 87 2.64 -5.39 -20.00
CA ASN A 87 1.91 -4.18 -20.36
C ASN A 87 0.57 -4.52 -21.01
N TYR A 88 -0.40 -4.99 -20.23
CA TYR A 88 -1.74 -5.32 -20.69
C TYR A 88 -2.61 -4.08 -20.83
N SER A 89 -3.41 -4.03 -21.90
CA SER A 89 -4.40 -3.00 -22.18
C SER A 89 -5.83 -3.58 -22.23
N GLY A 90 -6.83 -2.71 -22.15
CA GLY A 90 -8.25 -3.09 -22.30
C GLY A 90 -8.70 -4.18 -21.32
N GLY A 91 -9.40 -5.20 -21.82
CA GLY A 91 -9.96 -6.30 -21.02
C GLY A 91 -8.91 -7.16 -20.31
N ARG A 92 -7.73 -7.36 -20.91
CA ARG A 92 -6.64 -8.14 -20.28
C ARG A 92 -6.14 -7.50 -18.99
N ARG A 93 -6.10 -6.15 -18.96
CA ARG A 93 -5.76 -5.39 -17.76
C ARG A 93 -6.80 -5.59 -16.66
N ALA A 94 -8.09 -5.50 -17.01
CA ALA A 94 -9.17 -5.73 -16.06
C ALA A 94 -9.12 -7.17 -15.50
N MET A 95 -8.92 -8.17 -16.37
CA MET A 95 -8.78 -9.57 -15.98
C MET A 95 -7.61 -9.78 -15.00
N LEU A 96 -6.44 -9.20 -15.28
CA LEU A 96 -5.29 -9.28 -14.36
C LEU A 96 -5.66 -8.75 -12.97
N TYR A 97 -6.35 -7.61 -12.89
CA TYR A 97 -6.73 -7.02 -11.60
C TYR A 97 -7.77 -7.85 -10.88
N THR A 98 -8.77 -8.37 -11.57
CA THR A 98 -9.78 -9.24 -10.97
C THR A 98 -9.15 -10.51 -10.43
N VAL A 99 -8.30 -11.17 -11.21
CA VAL A 99 -7.57 -12.38 -10.77
C VAL A 99 -6.70 -12.06 -9.54
N LEU A 100 -5.97 -10.94 -9.56
CA LEU A 100 -5.15 -10.55 -8.44
C LEU A 100 -5.98 -10.27 -7.17
N HIS A 101 -7.11 -9.56 -7.30
CA HIS A 101 -8.02 -9.32 -6.17
C HIS A 101 -8.56 -10.63 -5.61
N ILE A 102 -8.96 -11.57 -6.46
CA ILE A 102 -9.43 -12.88 -6.02
C ILE A 102 -8.34 -13.60 -5.24
N ILE A 103 -7.11 -13.67 -5.78
CA ILE A 103 -5.99 -14.36 -5.11
C ILE A 103 -5.71 -13.75 -3.73
N VAL A 104 -5.58 -12.42 -3.65
CA VAL A 104 -5.24 -11.76 -2.39
C VAL A 104 -6.38 -11.87 -1.40
N LEU A 105 -7.63 -11.65 -1.84
CA LEU A 105 -8.80 -11.79 -0.97
C LEU A 105 -8.96 -13.22 -0.44
N SER A 106 -8.80 -14.23 -1.30
CA SER A 106 -8.85 -15.64 -0.88
C SER A 106 -7.76 -15.96 0.13
N ALA A 107 -6.52 -15.49 -0.10
CA ALA A 107 -5.42 -15.68 0.84
C ALA A 107 -5.69 -15.00 2.19
N THR A 108 -6.25 -13.79 2.18
CA THR A 108 -6.63 -13.05 3.38
C THR A 108 -7.74 -13.76 4.14
N CYS A 109 -8.79 -14.24 3.47
CA CYS A 109 -9.87 -15.00 4.09
C CYS A 109 -9.35 -16.29 4.74
N VAL A 110 -8.48 -17.04 4.05
CA VAL A 110 -7.86 -18.26 4.60
C VAL A 110 -6.98 -17.93 5.81
N ALA A 111 -6.19 -16.86 5.75
CA ALA A 111 -5.37 -16.44 6.88
C ALA A 111 -6.22 -15.99 8.08
N LEU A 112 -7.32 -15.25 7.85
CA LEU A 112 -8.28 -14.87 8.89
C LEU A 112 -8.96 -16.09 9.51
N TYR A 113 -9.35 -17.08 8.71
CA TYR A 113 -9.90 -18.32 9.22
C TYR A 113 -8.93 -19.01 10.20
N PHE A 114 -7.68 -19.22 9.79
CA PHE A 114 -6.68 -19.85 10.67
C PHE A 114 -6.34 -19.00 11.91
N MET A 115 -6.26 -17.67 11.77
CA MET A 115 -6.07 -16.79 12.93
C MET A 115 -7.25 -16.82 13.90
N HIS A 116 -8.48 -17.02 13.40
CA HIS A 116 -9.66 -17.17 14.23
C HIS A 116 -9.60 -18.45 15.08
N GLU A 117 -9.32 -19.58 14.43
CA GLU A 117 -9.15 -20.87 15.11
C GLU A 117 -8.02 -20.83 16.14
N CYS A 118 -6.89 -20.19 15.78
CA CYS A 118 -5.78 -19.93 16.69
C CYS A 118 -6.24 -19.12 17.93
N ALA A 119 -7.01 -18.04 17.72
CA ALA A 119 -7.48 -17.21 18.81
C ALA A 119 -8.44 -17.96 19.74
N GLN A 120 -9.34 -18.78 19.19
CA GLN A 120 -10.23 -19.62 19.99
C GLN A 120 -9.46 -20.66 20.81
N ALA A 121 -8.44 -21.28 20.22
CA ALA A 121 -7.59 -22.24 20.92
C ALA A 121 -6.82 -21.56 22.07
N ALA A 122 -6.22 -20.40 21.79
CA ALA A 122 -5.46 -19.63 22.76
C ALA A 122 -6.30 -19.18 23.96
N GLU A 123 -7.56 -18.78 23.74
CA GLU A 123 -8.46 -18.37 24.83
C GLU A 123 -8.76 -19.54 25.79
N LYS A 124 -8.83 -20.78 25.27
CA LYS A 124 -9.03 -22.00 26.07
C LYS A 124 -7.77 -22.41 26.84
N SER A 125 -6.60 -22.17 26.27
CA SER A 125 -5.30 -22.58 26.83
C SER A 125 -4.57 -21.47 27.57
N LEU A 126 -5.28 -20.44 28.06
CA LEU A 126 -4.64 -19.26 28.65
C LEU A 126 -3.94 -19.59 29.98
N PRO A 127 -2.63 -19.33 30.12
CA PRO A 127 -1.91 -19.50 31.37
C PRO A 127 -2.49 -18.68 32.53
N SER A 128 -2.32 -19.16 33.77
CA SER A 128 -2.88 -18.51 34.98
C SER A 128 -2.38 -17.08 35.19
N ASP A 129 -1.12 -16.82 34.88
CA ASP A 129 -0.46 -15.51 34.92
C ASP A 129 -1.01 -14.53 33.87
N MET A 130 -1.69 -15.01 32.83
CA MET A 130 -2.33 -14.19 31.80
C MET A 130 -3.85 -14.02 32.02
N GLN A 131 -4.45 -14.61 33.04
CA GLN A 131 -5.90 -14.52 33.27
C GLN A 131 -6.40 -13.10 33.51
N TRP A 132 -5.53 -12.16 33.92
CA TRP A 132 -5.89 -10.76 34.04
C TRP A 132 -6.34 -10.14 32.70
N MET A 133 -5.91 -10.69 31.55
CA MET A 133 -6.32 -10.24 30.23
C MET A 133 -7.82 -10.43 29.98
N ARG A 134 -8.45 -11.47 30.55
CA ARG A 134 -9.89 -11.67 30.43
C ARG A 134 -10.71 -10.54 31.05
N LYS A 135 -10.12 -9.76 31.95
CA LYS A 135 -10.74 -8.56 32.55
C LYS A 135 -10.57 -7.31 31.68
N LYS A 136 -9.85 -7.40 30.57
CA LYS A 136 -9.53 -6.29 29.66
C LYS A 136 -10.32 -6.44 28.36
N GLU A 137 -11.59 -6.06 28.39
CA GLU A 137 -12.37 -6.03 27.15
C GLU A 137 -12.16 -4.71 26.38
N PRO A 138 -11.93 -4.76 25.05
CA PRO A 138 -11.73 -5.96 24.23
C PRO A 138 -10.26 -6.39 24.12
N HIS A 139 -10.04 -7.70 24.17
CA HIS A 139 -8.76 -8.35 23.91
C HIS A 139 -8.89 -9.43 22.83
N MET A 140 -7.73 -9.87 22.35
CA MET A 140 -7.56 -11.02 21.47
C MET A 140 -6.19 -11.62 21.78
N ILE A 141 -6.14 -12.94 21.92
CA ILE A 141 -4.89 -13.67 22.18
C ILE A 141 -4.64 -14.59 20.98
N ILE A 142 -3.45 -14.52 20.40
CA ILE A 142 -3.02 -15.34 19.26
C ILE A 142 -1.65 -15.94 19.58
N LEU A 143 -1.66 -17.14 20.15
CA LEU A 143 -0.45 -17.88 20.50
C LEU A 143 0.13 -18.60 19.26
N PRO A 144 1.46 -18.82 19.21
CA PRO A 144 2.08 -19.43 18.05
C PRO A 144 1.80 -20.94 17.97
N ASP A 145 0.66 -21.31 17.38
CA ASP A 145 0.23 -22.68 17.14
C ASP A 145 0.36 -23.10 15.66
N THR A 146 -0.11 -24.31 15.32
CA THR A 146 -0.12 -24.81 13.94
C THR A 146 -1.01 -23.96 13.03
N ASN A 147 -2.14 -23.44 13.53
CA ASN A 147 -3.05 -22.60 12.75
C ASN A 147 -2.38 -21.27 12.38
N LEU A 148 -1.71 -20.62 13.33
CA LEU A 148 -0.97 -19.40 13.06
C LEU A 148 0.14 -19.63 12.02
N LYS A 149 0.90 -20.74 12.15
CA LYS A 149 1.89 -21.12 11.14
C LYS A 149 1.25 -21.25 9.75
N ASN A 150 0.07 -21.87 9.65
CA ASN A 150 -0.66 -22.01 8.39
C ASN A 150 -1.13 -20.65 7.84
N ALA A 151 -1.65 -19.76 8.69
CA ALA A 151 -2.02 -18.40 8.30
C ALA A 151 -0.84 -17.65 7.66
N TYR A 152 0.33 -17.69 8.33
CA TYR A 152 1.56 -17.07 7.83
C TYR A 152 2.07 -17.72 6.54
N CYS A 153 2.02 -19.05 6.44
CA CYS A 153 2.41 -19.78 5.23
C CYS A 153 1.58 -19.38 4.00
N VAL A 154 0.34 -18.93 4.18
CA VAL A 154 -0.53 -18.48 3.09
C VAL A 154 -0.30 -17.01 2.78
N ILE A 155 -0.32 -16.13 3.79
CA ILE A 155 -0.32 -14.69 3.56
C ILE A 155 1.06 -14.13 3.19
N VAL A 156 2.14 -14.66 3.77
CA VAL A 156 3.50 -14.12 3.57
C VAL A 156 3.97 -14.28 2.11
N PRO A 157 3.83 -15.45 1.44
CA PRO A 157 4.21 -15.57 0.04
C PRO A 157 3.42 -14.64 -0.88
N VAL A 158 2.12 -14.43 -0.60
CA VAL A 158 1.28 -13.52 -1.38
C VAL A 158 1.76 -12.07 -1.21
N ALA A 159 1.95 -11.62 0.03
CA ALA A 159 2.47 -10.28 0.32
C ALA A 159 3.85 -10.06 -0.33
N ASN A 160 4.79 -10.99 -0.16
CA ASN A 160 6.11 -10.91 -0.77
C ASN A 160 6.05 -10.90 -2.30
N GLY A 161 5.14 -11.66 -2.90
CA GLY A 161 4.90 -11.66 -4.35
C GLY A 161 4.43 -10.28 -4.86
N LEU A 162 3.49 -9.64 -4.16
CA LEU A 162 3.02 -8.29 -4.49
C LEU A 162 4.13 -7.24 -4.38
N VAL A 163 4.95 -7.32 -3.34
CA VAL A 163 6.08 -6.40 -3.11
C VAL A 163 7.13 -6.58 -4.20
N LEU A 164 7.51 -7.83 -4.50
CA LEU A 164 8.49 -8.13 -5.54
C LEU A 164 7.98 -7.65 -6.90
N ALA A 165 6.71 -7.89 -7.23
CA ALA A 165 6.10 -7.39 -8.46
C ALA A 165 6.14 -5.85 -8.53
N THR A 166 5.86 -5.17 -7.42
CA THR A 166 5.95 -3.71 -7.32
C THR A 166 7.38 -3.21 -7.57
N ILE A 167 8.37 -3.82 -6.92
CA ILE A 167 9.80 -3.47 -7.07
C ILE A 167 10.25 -3.65 -8.53
N ILE A 168 9.92 -4.79 -9.15
CA ILE A 168 10.26 -5.06 -10.56
C ILE A 168 9.65 -3.99 -11.47
N MET A 169 8.37 -3.67 -11.31
CA MET A 169 7.70 -2.62 -12.09
C MET A 169 8.36 -1.25 -11.90
N LEU A 170 8.77 -0.91 -10.68
CA LEU A 170 9.48 0.35 -10.41
C LEU A 170 10.84 0.39 -11.09
N ILE A 171 11.62 -0.69 -11.02
CA ILE A 171 12.93 -0.79 -11.68
C ILE A 171 12.78 -0.56 -13.19
N GLU A 172 11.78 -1.16 -13.81
CA GLU A 172 11.49 -0.97 -15.24
C GLU A 172 11.12 0.48 -15.58
N ILE A 173 10.23 1.11 -14.79
CA ILE A 173 9.86 2.51 -15.00
C ILE A 173 11.09 3.42 -14.86
N VAL A 174 11.88 3.24 -13.80
CA VAL A 174 13.09 4.04 -13.55
C VAL A 174 14.07 3.89 -14.70
N SER A 175 14.26 2.66 -15.18
CA SER A 175 15.15 2.36 -16.30
C SER A 175 14.70 3.03 -17.60
N GLU A 176 13.40 2.96 -17.91
CA GLU A 176 12.86 3.58 -19.12
C GLU A 176 12.92 5.11 -19.05
N VAL A 177 12.55 5.70 -17.91
CA VAL A 177 12.61 7.16 -17.75
C VAL A 177 14.06 7.65 -17.84
N ARG A 178 15.03 6.92 -17.27
CA ARG A 178 16.46 7.27 -17.40
C ARG A 178 16.93 7.25 -18.85
N ARG A 179 16.52 6.24 -19.64
CA ARG A 179 16.84 6.16 -21.07
C ARG A 179 16.24 7.32 -21.86
N GLY A 180 14.96 7.64 -21.63
CA GLY A 180 14.28 8.76 -22.30
C GLY A 180 14.85 10.13 -21.90
N MET A 181 15.32 10.27 -20.66
CA MET A 181 15.84 11.52 -20.11
C MET A 181 17.13 11.98 -20.83
N TYR A 182 17.97 11.05 -21.31
CA TYR A 182 19.22 11.39 -22.01
C TYR A 182 19.01 12.29 -23.22
N ARG A 183 17.88 12.14 -23.93
CA ARG A 183 17.55 12.90 -25.14
C ARG A 183 16.63 14.10 -24.89
N ALA A 184 16.18 14.32 -23.65
CA ALA A 184 15.21 15.34 -23.32
C ALA A 184 15.87 16.71 -23.04
N SER A 185 15.12 17.81 -23.23
CA SER A 185 15.57 19.15 -22.84
C SER A 185 15.86 19.26 -21.34
N LYS A 186 16.74 20.18 -20.91
CA LYS A 186 17.10 20.38 -19.49
C LYS A 186 15.86 20.57 -18.58
N ALA A 187 14.84 21.27 -19.06
CA ALA A 187 13.59 21.47 -18.33
C ALA A 187 12.83 20.15 -18.14
N THR A 188 12.65 19.37 -19.22
CA THR A 188 11.98 18.07 -19.18
C THR A 188 12.75 17.06 -18.31
N GLN A 189 14.08 17.05 -18.40
CA GLN A 189 14.92 16.20 -17.54
C GLN A 189 14.69 16.48 -16.05
N ARG A 190 14.58 17.75 -15.67
CA ARG A 190 14.28 18.14 -14.29
C ARG A 190 12.93 17.60 -13.82
N TYR A 191 11.88 17.71 -14.64
CA TYR A 191 10.56 17.17 -14.32
C TYR A 191 10.55 15.64 -14.24
N GLN A 192 11.20 14.96 -15.17
CA GLN A 192 11.32 13.50 -15.18
C GLN A 192 12.08 12.99 -13.96
N ARG A 193 13.18 13.64 -13.56
CA ARG A 193 13.94 13.28 -12.36
C ARG A 193 13.10 13.41 -11.09
N LEU A 194 12.30 14.47 -10.95
CA LEU A 194 11.38 14.65 -9.83
C LEU A 194 10.29 13.56 -9.81
N THR A 195 9.77 13.21 -10.99
CA THR A 195 8.75 12.16 -11.13
C THR A 195 9.30 10.80 -10.73
N VAL A 196 10.51 10.45 -11.19
CA VAL A 196 11.21 9.22 -10.82
C VAL A 196 11.45 9.15 -9.32
N ARG A 197 11.93 10.24 -8.71
CA ARG A 197 12.16 10.28 -7.26
C ARG A 197 10.87 10.07 -6.48
N SER A 198 9.78 10.73 -6.90
CA SER A 198 8.47 10.57 -6.28
C SER A 198 7.96 9.13 -6.42
N LEU A 199 8.14 8.51 -7.58
CA LEU A 199 7.73 7.13 -7.82
C LEU A 199 8.52 6.14 -6.95
N ILE A 200 9.84 6.30 -6.85
CA ILE A 200 10.70 5.47 -5.99
C ILE A 200 10.25 5.61 -4.53
N LEU A 201 10.02 6.85 -4.06
CA LEU A 201 9.55 7.08 -2.70
C LEU A 201 8.18 6.43 -2.46
N GLN A 202 7.24 6.55 -3.40
CA GLN A 202 5.92 5.92 -3.29
C GLN A 202 5.96 4.39 -3.27
N GLY A 203 6.95 3.78 -3.92
CA GLY A 203 7.12 2.33 -3.92
C GLY A 203 7.95 1.79 -2.76
N LEU A 204 8.91 2.58 -2.28
CA LEU A 204 9.75 2.22 -1.14
C LEU A 204 8.96 2.32 0.17
N LEU A 205 8.04 3.27 0.27
CA LEU A 205 7.35 3.56 1.51
C LEU A 205 6.48 2.40 2.03
N PRO A 206 5.63 1.74 1.23
CA PRO A 206 4.87 0.58 1.70
C PRO A 206 5.80 -0.55 2.15
N THR A 207 6.90 -0.79 1.42
CA THR A 207 7.89 -1.81 1.79
C THR A 207 8.53 -1.52 3.15
N LEU A 208 8.95 -0.27 3.40
CA LEU A 208 9.52 0.14 4.68
C LEU A 208 8.47 0.23 5.79
N GLY A 209 7.26 0.65 5.47
CA GLY A 209 6.16 0.91 6.41
C GLY A 209 5.39 -0.35 6.85
N TYR A 210 5.36 -1.38 6.02
CA TYR A 210 4.56 -2.59 6.27
C TYR A 210 5.38 -3.86 6.29
N ILE A 211 6.24 -4.07 5.29
CA ILE A 211 6.89 -5.38 5.12
C ILE A 211 7.96 -5.57 6.17
N ILE A 212 8.83 -4.58 6.38
CA ILE A 212 9.86 -4.67 7.42
C ILE A 212 9.21 -4.78 8.81
N PRO A 213 8.31 -3.86 9.24
CA PRO A 213 7.61 -3.97 10.52
C PRO A 213 6.83 -5.27 10.68
N GLY A 214 6.12 -5.72 9.64
CA GLY A 214 5.37 -6.97 9.65
C GLY A 214 6.26 -8.20 9.78
N THR A 215 7.44 -8.19 9.12
CA THR A 215 8.44 -9.25 9.25
C THR A 215 9.03 -9.25 10.66
N VAL A 216 9.40 -8.10 11.21
CA VAL A 216 9.91 -8.00 12.58
C VAL A 216 8.84 -8.45 13.58
N HIS A 217 7.58 -8.07 13.38
CA HIS A 217 6.45 -8.52 14.19
C HIS A 217 6.29 -10.05 14.13
N ALA A 218 6.40 -10.65 12.95
CA ALA A 218 6.38 -12.10 12.78
C ALA A 218 7.55 -12.76 13.52
N CYS A 219 8.76 -12.23 13.37
CA CYS A 219 9.94 -12.73 14.06
C CYS A 219 9.77 -12.67 15.58
N LEU A 220 9.26 -11.55 16.12
CA LEU A 220 8.99 -11.41 17.55
C LEU A 220 7.94 -12.42 18.04
N GLN A 221 6.87 -12.63 17.25
CA GLN A 221 5.79 -13.55 17.60
C GLN A 221 6.22 -15.02 17.58
N PHE A 222 7.11 -15.40 16.65
CA PHE A 222 7.57 -16.79 16.51
C PHE A 222 8.90 -17.08 17.22
N ALA A 223 9.65 -16.07 17.67
CA ALA A 223 10.89 -16.25 18.43
C ALA A 223 10.79 -17.27 19.59
N PRO A 224 9.70 -17.29 20.39
CA PRO A 224 9.56 -18.28 21.48
C PRO A 224 9.60 -19.75 21.03
N LEU A 225 9.29 -20.02 19.75
CA LEU A 225 9.32 -21.38 19.22
C LEU A 225 10.71 -21.86 18.81
N PHE A 226 11.66 -20.93 18.61
CA PHE A 226 12.96 -21.23 18.02
C PHE A 226 14.13 -20.94 18.97
N CYS A 227 13.92 -20.05 19.93
CA CYS A 227 14.96 -19.60 20.86
C CYS A 227 14.46 -19.72 22.30
N GLU A 228 15.34 -20.11 23.22
CA GLU A 228 15.09 -19.97 24.65
C GLU A 228 15.04 -18.48 24.99
N ILE A 229 13.88 -18.01 25.45
CA ILE A 229 13.64 -16.60 25.74
C ILE A 229 14.08 -16.31 27.17
N GLY A 230 15.14 -15.52 27.32
CA GLY A 230 15.51 -14.93 28.62
C GLY A 230 14.67 -13.70 28.95
N GLU A 231 14.72 -13.26 30.21
CA GLU A 231 14.00 -12.08 30.72
C GLU A 231 14.31 -10.80 29.92
N ASN A 232 15.55 -10.65 29.44
CA ASN A 232 15.97 -9.53 28.61
C ASN A 232 15.19 -9.46 27.29
N PHE A 233 14.91 -10.60 26.66
CA PHE A 233 14.13 -10.62 25.42
C PHE A 233 12.67 -10.24 25.68
N ASP A 234 12.07 -10.73 26.77
CA ASP A 234 10.68 -10.38 27.14
C ASP A 234 10.52 -8.87 27.33
N SER A 235 11.48 -8.24 28.02
CA SER A 235 11.54 -6.79 28.21
C SER A 235 11.64 -6.04 26.88
N ILE A 236 12.63 -6.41 26.03
CA ILE A 236 12.84 -5.79 24.72
C ILE A 236 11.63 -5.98 23.82
N ALA A 237 11.07 -7.19 23.75
CA ALA A 237 9.93 -7.50 22.88
C ALA A 237 8.66 -6.79 23.36
N THR A 238 8.46 -6.64 24.67
CA THR A 238 7.35 -5.86 25.25
C THR A 238 7.45 -4.38 24.89
N MET A 239 8.67 -3.83 24.83
CA MET A 239 8.91 -2.46 24.41
C MET A 239 8.76 -2.26 22.89
N ILE A 240 9.36 -3.15 22.09
CA ILE A 240 9.43 -2.99 20.64
C ILE A 240 8.08 -3.28 19.96
N SER A 241 7.31 -4.26 20.44
CA SER A 241 6.07 -4.68 19.78
C SER A 241 5.04 -3.53 19.62
N PRO A 242 4.75 -2.73 20.67
CA PRO A 242 3.88 -1.57 20.53
C PRO A 242 4.45 -0.50 19.59
N MET A 243 5.77 -0.25 19.62
CA MET A 243 6.41 0.73 18.74
C MET A 243 6.26 0.35 17.26
N ILE A 244 6.46 -0.93 16.94
CA ILE A 244 6.25 -1.49 15.60
C ILE A 244 4.78 -1.33 15.18
N SER A 245 3.84 -1.67 16.06
CA SER A 245 2.41 -1.50 15.80
C SER A 245 2.06 -0.04 15.50
N VAL A 246 2.57 0.91 16.30
CA VAL A 246 2.34 2.33 16.01
C VAL A 246 2.97 2.74 14.67
N PHE A 247 4.17 2.24 14.35
CA PHE A 247 4.81 2.54 13.07
C PHE A 247 3.98 2.04 11.87
N VAL A 248 3.44 0.81 11.94
CA VAL A 248 2.56 0.23 10.92
C VAL A 248 1.29 1.06 10.76
N THR A 249 0.66 1.41 11.89
CA THR A 249 -0.61 2.15 11.89
C THR A 249 -0.44 3.59 11.40
N LYS A 250 0.74 4.21 11.54
CA LYS A 250 1.03 5.59 11.10
C LYS A 250 1.59 5.69 9.67
N HIS A 251 1.55 4.63 8.88
CA HIS A 251 2.05 4.65 7.50
C HIS A 251 1.43 5.77 6.64
N THR A 252 0.16 6.15 6.83
CA THR A 252 -0.49 7.19 6.01
C THR A 252 0.06 8.57 6.31
N PHE A 253 0.46 8.81 7.56
CA PHE A 253 1.19 10.01 7.92
C PHE A 253 2.51 10.06 7.15
N ILE A 254 3.26 8.96 7.10
CA ILE A 254 4.51 8.87 6.33
C ILE A 254 4.21 9.06 4.82
N ASN A 255 3.11 8.52 4.32
CA ASN A 255 2.70 8.68 2.91
C ASN A 255 2.32 10.13 2.59
N SER A 256 1.59 10.78 3.49
CA SER A 256 1.21 12.19 3.38
C SER A 256 2.45 13.08 3.40
N LEU A 257 3.39 12.84 4.32
CA LEU A 257 4.70 13.51 4.33
C LEU A 257 5.46 13.27 3.03
N THR A 258 5.42 12.06 2.49
CA THR A 258 6.09 11.73 1.23
C THR A 258 5.48 12.49 0.06
N ILE A 259 4.14 12.59 -0.01
CA ILE A 259 3.44 13.38 -1.03
C ILE A 259 3.78 14.87 -0.89
N LEU A 260 3.75 15.40 0.34
CA LEU A 260 4.11 16.79 0.63
C LEU A 260 5.57 17.06 0.25
N TYR A 261 6.48 16.18 0.63
CA TYR A 261 7.90 16.26 0.30
C TYR A 261 8.14 16.20 -1.20
N CYS A 262 7.39 15.38 -1.93
CA CYS A 262 7.50 15.27 -3.39
C CYS A 262 6.84 16.44 -4.14
N SER A 263 5.98 17.23 -3.49
CA SER A 263 5.30 18.35 -4.13
C SER A 263 6.25 19.53 -4.33
N ALA A 264 6.54 19.86 -5.60
CA ALA A 264 7.42 20.99 -5.95
C ALA A 264 6.91 22.33 -5.42
N SER A 265 5.59 22.51 -5.31
CA SER A 265 4.98 23.72 -4.73
C SER A 265 5.29 23.83 -3.24
N TYR A 266 5.18 22.71 -2.52
CA TYR A 266 5.47 22.67 -1.09
C TYR A 266 6.96 22.87 -0.81
N GLN A 267 7.85 22.22 -1.58
CA GLN A 267 9.30 22.44 -1.48
C GLN A 267 9.72 23.89 -1.75
N LYS A 268 9.02 24.60 -2.65
CA LYS A 268 9.28 26.04 -2.87
C LYS A 268 8.87 26.85 -1.65
N LYS A 269 7.70 26.56 -1.06
CA LYS A 269 7.19 27.26 0.12
C LYS A 269 8.06 27.02 1.35
N LEU A 270 8.49 25.77 1.60
CA LEU A 270 9.43 25.45 2.67
C LEU A 270 10.76 26.18 2.50
N ARG A 271 11.35 26.17 1.29
CA ARG A 271 12.60 26.91 1.03
C ARG A 271 12.45 28.41 1.23
N ALA A 272 11.33 28.99 0.78
CA ALA A 272 11.04 30.40 1.02
C ALA A 272 10.95 30.68 2.53
N MET A 273 10.24 29.85 3.29
CA MET A 273 10.12 29.97 4.74
C MET A 273 11.50 29.89 5.43
N PHE A 274 12.33 28.90 5.10
CA PHE A 274 13.70 28.80 5.64
C PHE A 274 14.60 29.97 5.23
N HIS A 275 14.43 30.50 4.02
CA HIS A 275 15.18 31.66 3.55
C HIS A 275 14.76 32.94 4.30
N THR A 276 13.47 33.13 4.54
CA THR A 276 12.94 34.21 5.38
C THR A 276 13.45 34.10 6.82
N PHE A 277 13.46 32.89 7.39
CA PHE A 277 14.04 32.65 8.72
C PHE A 277 15.54 32.97 8.78
N ARG A 278 16.31 32.69 7.72
CA ARG A 278 17.75 33.00 7.67
C ARG A 278 18.05 34.50 7.55
N ILE A 279 17.13 35.28 6.98
CA ILE A 279 17.31 36.72 6.72
C ILE A 279 16.84 37.60 7.89
N THR A 280 16.20 37.03 8.92
CA THR A 280 15.76 37.78 10.09
C THR A 280 16.63 37.44 11.32
N PRO A 281 17.89 37.92 11.41
CA PRO A 281 18.76 37.65 12.56
C PRO A 281 18.40 38.44 13.83
N THR A 282 17.27 39.14 13.87
CA THR A 282 16.92 40.07 14.95
C THR A 282 15.69 39.63 15.73
N SER A 283 15.88 38.74 16.70
CA SER A 283 15.25 38.72 18.04
C SER A 283 15.44 37.33 18.65
N GLY A 284 16.06 37.30 19.84
CA GLY A 284 16.67 36.14 20.50
C GLY A 284 15.78 34.97 20.95
N LEU A 285 14.74 34.59 20.18
CA LEU A 285 13.89 33.42 20.48
C LEU A 285 14.10 32.23 19.53
N LEU A 286 14.90 32.40 18.47
CA LEU A 286 14.96 31.47 17.34
C LEU A 286 16.02 30.34 17.37
N PRO A 287 17.11 30.38 18.17
CA PRO A 287 18.00 29.21 18.27
C PRO A 287 17.28 27.99 18.85
N THR A 288 16.24 28.19 19.66
CA THR A 288 15.60 27.11 20.40
C THR A 288 14.75 26.21 19.50
N LEU A 289 13.87 26.75 18.65
CA LEU A 289 12.98 25.94 17.80
C LEU A 289 13.71 25.25 16.62
N GLY A 290 14.75 25.89 16.07
CA GLY A 290 15.56 25.33 14.99
C GLY A 290 16.47 24.19 15.43
N TYR A 291 16.86 24.15 16.71
CA TYR A 291 17.57 23.03 17.32
C TYR A 291 16.61 21.96 17.87
N ILE A 292 15.46 22.32 18.45
CA ILE A 292 14.55 21.35 19.06
C ILE A 292 14.01 20.33 18.05
N VAL A 293 13.65 20.71 16.82
CA VAL A 293 13.02 19.76 15.87
C VAL A 293 14.04 18.77 15.25
N PRO A 294 15.23 19.20 14.78
CA PRO A 294 16.25 18.26 14.33
C PRO A 294 16.90 17.52 15.50
N ALA A 295 17.12 18.17 16.66
CA ALA A 295 17.72 17.52 17.81
C ALA A 295 16.76 16.56 18.51
N SER A 296 15.43 16.72 18.47
CA SER A 296 14.49 15.71 18.96
C SER A 296 14.42 14.50 18.04
N LEU A 297 14.43 14.71 16.72
CA LEU A 297 14.44 13.62 15.73
C LEU A 297 15.79 12.88 15.71
N LEU A 298 16.89 13.61 15.86
CA LEU A 298 18.24 13.06 15.96
C LEU A 298 18.50 12.49 17.36
N ALA A 299 17.92 13.05 18.43
CA ALA A 299 17.95 12.46 19.77
C ALA A 299 17.15 11.16 19.83
N CYS A 300 15.99 11.08 19.17
CA CYS A 300 15.27 9.81 19.02
C CYS A 300 16.07 8.74 18.23
N LEU A 301 17.05 9.15 17.43
CA LEU A 301 17.91 8.26 16.65
C LEU A 301 19.30 8.01 17.28
N LEU A 302 19.74 8.86 18.22
CA LEU A 302 21.08 8.83 18.83
C LEU A 302 21.09 8.62 20.35
N PHE A 303 19.96 8.77 21.05
CA PHE A 303 19.90 8.46 22.49
C PHE A 303 19.78 6.97 22.73
N ASP A 304 20.50 6.56 23.76
CA ASP A 304 20.43 5.25 24.42
C ASP A 304 18.97 4.84 24.62
N PHE A 305 18.52 3.89 23.78
CA PHE A 305 17.11 3.46 23.68
C PHE A 305 16.56 3.02 25.05
N ASP A 306 17.42 2.50 25.92
CA ASP A 306 17.09 2.04 27.27
C ASP A 306 16.56 3.15 28.20
N ARG A 307 17.02 4.41 28.04
CA ARG A 307 16.58 5.54 28.87
C ARG A 307 15.33 6.25 28.35
N ILE A 308 15.09 6.25 27.04
CA ILE A 308 13.86 6.86 26.48
C ILE A 308 12.67 5.92 26.64
N ALA A 309 12.89 4.61 26.52
CA ALA A 309 11.86 3.59 26.73
C ALA A 309 11.26 3.58 28.14
N THR A 310 12.05 3.99 29.14
CA THR A 310 11.62 4.11 30.53
C THR A 310 10.94 5.44 30.85
N ILE A 311 11.12 6.49 30.02
CA ILE A 311 10.72 7.87 30.36
C ILE A 311 9.60 8.43 29.47
N MET A 312 9.45 8.00 28.22
CA MET A 312 8.28 8.39 27.42
C MET A 312 7.20 7.30 27.48
N PRO A 313 6.07 7.52 28.18
CA PRO A 313 4.93 6.64 28.09
C PRO A 313 4.51 6.53 26.61
N PRO A 314 4.09 5.35 26.14
CA PRO A 314 3.44 5.17 24.84
C PRO A 314 2.35 6.21 24.55
N MET A 315 1.74 6.75 25.61
CA MET A 315 0.78 7.85 25.58
C MET A 315 1.34 9.16 25.02
N ILE A 316 2.58 9.58 25.33
CA ILE A 316 3.14 10.83 24.80
C ILE A 316 3.43 10.68 23.30
N PHE A 317 3.94 9.53 22.87
CA PHE A 317 4.09 9.22 21.44
C PHE A 317 2.73 9.16 20.72
N LEU A 318 1.69 8.63 21.39
CA LEU A 318 0.32 8.65 20.86
C LEU A 318 -0.26 10.06 20.74
N ILE A 319 0.04 10.94 21.70
CA ILE A 319 -0.38 12.35 21.70
C ILE A 319 0.35 13.11 20.59
N ASP A 320 1.68 12.94 20.47
CA ASP A 320 2.47 13.56 19.41
C ASP A 320 2.04 13.08 18.02
N THR A 321 1.72 11.80 17.85
CA THR A 321 1.25 11.29 16.57
C THR A 321 -0.16 11.77 16.23
N LYS A 322 -1.06 11.94 17.21
CA LYS A 322 -2.38 12.58 17.01
C LYS A 322 -2.25 14.06 16.65
N HIS A 323 -1.40 14.80 17.36
CA HIS A 323 -1.11 16.21 17.07
C HIS A 323 -0.51 16.38 15.67
N THR A 324 0.38 15.48 15.27
CA THR A 324 1.02 15.50 13.95
C THR A 324 0.08 15.07 12.82
N PHE A 325 -0.86 14.15 13.08
CA PHE A 325 -1.94 13.79 12.16
C PHE A 325 -2.91 14.97 11.93
N ILE A 326 -3.37 15.62 13.01
CA ILE A 326 -4.20 16.83 12.94
C ILE A 326 -3.46 17.94 12.19
N SER A 327 -2.16 18.11 12.45
CA SER A 327 -1.33 19.07 11.73
C SER A 327 -1.21 18.74 10.25
N SER A 328 -1.11 17.45 9.88
CA SER A 328 -1.04 17.00 8.48
C SER A 328 -2.36 17.20 7.74
N LEU A 329 -3.48 16.86 8.36
CA LEU A 329 -4.82 17.17 7.85
C LEU A 329 -5.02 18.67 7.69
N THR A 330 -4.58 19.47 8.67
CA THR A 330 -4.64 20.93 8.61
C THR A 330 -3.78 21.47 7.48
N ILE A 331 -2.56 20.95 7.27
CA ILE A 331 -1.69 21.32 6.14
C ILE A 331 -2.33 20.93 4.80
N LEU A 332 -2.94 19.74 4.71
CA LEU A 332 -3.61 19.27 3.51
C LEU A 332 -4.83 20.15 3.18
N TYR A 333 -5.63 20.49 4.20
CA TYR A 333 -6.82 21.33 4.08
C TYR A 333 -6.49 22.79 3.77
N CYS A 334 -5.43 23.32 4.39
CA CYS A 334 -4.92 24.66 4.16
C CYS A 334 -4.07 24.78 2.87
N SER A 335 -3.81 23.68 2.17
CA SER A 335 -3.11 23.71 0.88
C SER A 335 -3.96 24.43 -0.18
N PRO A 336 -3.49 25.56 -0.77
CA PRO A 336 -4.25 26.32 -1.76
C PRO A 336 -4.63 25.50 -3.00
N LEU A 337 -3.81 24.49 -3.34
CA LEU A 337 -4.05 23.57 -4.45
C LEU A 337 -5.19 22.59 -4.14
N TYR A 338 -5.21 22.03 -2.93
CA TYR A 338 -6.31 21.17 -2.49
C TYR A 338 -7.61 21.97 -2.41
N ARG A 339 -7.56 23.17 -1.82
CA ARG A 339 -8.69 24.09 -1.72
C ARG A 339 -9.23 24.50 -3.09
N LYS A 340 -8.37 24.94 -4.03
CA LYS A 340 -8.79 25.24 -5.41
C LYS A 340 -9.40 24.01 -6.09
N LYS A 341 -8.86 22.81 -5.86
CA LYS A 341 -9.34 21.57 -6.49
C LYS A 341 -10.71 21.15 -5.94
N VAL A 342 -10.94 21.26 -4.64
CA VAL A 342 -12.22 20.99 -3.98
C VAL A 342 -13.26 22.04 -4.39
N ILE A 343 -12.92 23.33 -4.35
CA ILE A 343 -13.80 24.42 -4.82
C ILE A 343 -14.17 24.22 -6.29
N THR A 344 -13.21 23.87 -7.15
CA THR A 344 -13.49 23.59 -8.57
C THR A 344 -14.43 22.40 -8.71
N MET A 345 -14.25 21.32 -7.94
CA MET A 345 -15.17 20.16 -7.95
C MET A 345 -16.57 20.52 -7.47
N LEU A 346 -16.71 21.34 -6.43
CA LEU A 346 -18.00 21.80 -5.91
C LEU A 346 -18.72 22.75 -6.89
N ILE A 347 -17.98 23.62 -7.58
CA ILE A 347 -18.54 24.51 -8.61
C ILE A 347 -18.96 23.71 -9.86
N THR A 348 -18.18 22.70 -10.26
CA THR A 348 -18.53 21.84 -11.40
C THR A 348 -19.62 20.82 -11.11
N SER A 349 -19.80 20.38 -9.85
CA SER A 349 -20.91 19.49 -9.50
C SER A 349 -22.26 20.24 -9.45
N ARG A 350 -22.26 21.53 -9.08
CA ARG A 350 -23.48 22.36 -9.05
C ARG A 350 -24.00 22.78 -10.43
N SER A 351 -23.18 22.72 -11.47
CA SER A 351 -23.50 23.22 -12.83
C SER A 351 -23.96 22.14 -13.81
N SER A 352 -24.34 20.95 -13.32
CA SER A 352 -24.72 19.80 -14.15
C SER A 352 -26.19 19.33 -13.96
N PRO A 353 -27.17 20.24 -14.10
CA PRO A 353 -28.41 19.82 -14.78
C PRO A 353 -28.64 20.52 -16.13
N GLU A 354 -28.35 21.82 -16.27
CA GLU A 354 -28.73 22.58 -17.47
C GLU A 354 -27.85 22.34 -18.70
N ARG A 355 -26.63 21.82 -18.52
CA ARG A 355 -25.68 21.66 -19.65
C ARG A 355 -25.88 20.40 -20.50
N MET A 356 -26.71 19.44 -20.05
CA MET A 356 -27.08 18.30 -20.90
C MET A 356 -28.18 18.64 -21.91
N GLU A 357 -28.99 19.66 -21.65
CA GLU A 357 -30.10 20.03 -22.55
C GLU A 357 -29.62 20.85 -23.76
N ASN A 358 -28.63 21.73 -23.58
CA ASN A 358 -28.04 22.49 -24.69
C ASN A 358 -27.03 21.68 -25.54
N SER A 359 -26.41 20.63 -24.97
CA SER A 359 -25.52 19.73 -25.73
C SER A 359 -26.28 18.83 -26.73
N ARG A 360 -27.54 18.46 -26.41
CA ARG A 360 -28.43 17.74 -27.34
C ARG A 360 -28.86 18.61 -28.53
N LYS A 361 -29.07 19.91 -28.34
CA LYS A 361 -29.41 20.84 -29.44
C LYS A 361 -28.21 21.12 -30.37
N GLY A 362 -27.00 21.27 -29.81
CA GLY A 362 -25.79 21.49 -30.60
C GLY A 362 -25.34 20.28 -31.42
N SER A 363 -25.49 19.06 -30.88
CA SER A 363 -25.08 17.84 -31.60
C SER A 363 -25.97 17.53 -32.81
N LYS A 364 -27.24 17.97 -32.80
CA LYS A 364 -28.17 17.78 -33.92
C LYS A 364 -27.79 18.67 -35.12
N ILE A 365 -27.41 19.92 -34.86
CA ILE A 365 -26.97 20.88 -35.89
C ILE A 365 -25.66 20.43 -36.56
N VAL A 366 -24.71 19.90 -35.79
CA VAL A 366 -23.44 19.39 -36.33
C VAL A 366 -23.64 18.10 -37.14
N LEU A 367 -24.54 17.21 -36.72
CA LEU A 367 -24.89 16.01 -37.50
C LEU A 367 -25.62 16.35 -38.80
N ASP A 368 -26.51 17.36 -38.79
CA ASP A 368 -27.22 17.80 -39.99
C ASP A 368 -26.27 18.52 -40.98
N MET A 369 -25.29 19.30 -40.48
CA MET A 369 -24.23 19.87 -41.33
C MET A 369 -23.28 18.81 -41.90
N ILE A 370 -22.95 17.77 -41.14
CA ILE A 370 -22.14 16.65 -41.66
C ILE A 370 -22.92 15.85 -42.70
N ARG A 371 -24.24 15.67 -42.51
CA ARG A 371 -25.12 14.98 -43.47
C ARG A 371 -25.24 15.75 -44.79
N MET A 372 -25.46 17.07 -44.71
CA MET A 372 -25.50 17.95 -45.90
C MET A 372 -24.16 18.03 -46.63
N ASN A 373 -23.04 17.87 -45.93
CA ASN A 373 -21.71 17.89 -46.55
C ASN A 373 -21.28 16.52 -47.10
N GLN A 374 -21.95 15.43 -46.70
CA GLN A 374 -21.75 14.09 -47.26
C GLN A 374 -22.59 13.84 -48.52
N GLU A 375 -23.72 14.53 -48.68
CA GLU A 375 -24.57 14.42 -49.88
C GLU A 375 -24.08 15.28 -51.06
N SER A 376 -23.16 16.22 -50.86
CA SER A 376 -22.67 17.12 -51.92
C SER A 376 -21.35 16.71 -52.59
N ARG A 377 -20.74 15.57 -52.19
CA ARG A 377 -19.47 15.11 -52.78
C ARG A 377 -19.33 13.59 -52.81
N PHE A 378 -20.11 12.89 -53.62
CA PHE A 378 -19.73 11.54 -54.06
C PHE A 378 -20.33 11.24 -55.43
N ASP A 379 -19.62 11.66 -56.47
CA ASP A 379 -19.82 11.23 -57.85
C ASP A 379 -18.50 10.72 -58.46
N ASP A 380 -17.66 10.10 -57.63
CA ASP A 380 -16.42 9.48 -58.09
C ASP A 380 -16.24 8.10 -57.43
N ASP A 381 -16.65 7.07 -58.19
CA ASP A 381 -16.64 5.65 -57.82
C ASP A 381 -15.23 5.09 -57.54
N SER A 382 -14.17 5.81 -57.90
CA SER A 382 -12.79 5.38 -57.70
C SER A 382 -12.37 5.33 -56.23
N ASN A 383 -12.93 6.20 -55.38
CA ASN A 383 -12.56 6.28 -53.96
C ASN A 383 -13.28 5.24 -53.08
N LYS A 384 -14.45 4.74 -53.50
CA LYS A 384 -15.17 3.66 -52.79
C LYS A 384 -14.37 2.36 -52.83
N GLN A 385 -13.82 1.99 -53.99
CA GLN A 385 -13.04 0.76 -54.11
C GLN A 385 -11.73 0.78 -53.31
N LEU A 386 -11.08 1.94 -53.22
CA LEU A 386 -9.85 2.10 -52.43
C LEU A 386 -10.12 2.00 -50.92
N LEU A 387 -11.25 2.53 -50.45
CA LEU A 387 -11.65 2.46 -49.05
C LEU A 387 -12.06 1.04 -48.64
N THR A 388 -12.79 0.32 -49.50
CA THR A 388 -13.18 -1.08 -49.25
C THR A 388 -11.94 -2.00 -49.18
N ARG A 389 -10.94 -1.81 -50.05
CA ARG A 389 -9.67 -2.56 -49.98
C ARG A 389 -8.87 -2.26 -48.70
N ARG A 390 -8.87 -1.01 -48.22
CA ARG A 390 -8.18 -0.65 -46.96
C ARG A 390 -8.87 -1.22 -45.73
N ILE A 391 -10.20 -1.35 -45.74
CA ILE A 391 -10.96 -1.96 -44.65
C ILE A 391 -10.73 -3.48 -44.65
N GLN A 392 -10.78 -4.12 -45.81
CA GLN A 392 -10.60 -5.58 -45.95
C GLN A 392 -9.19 -6.03 -45.53
N HIS A 393 -8.15 -5.31 -45.94
CA HIS A 393 -6.77 -5.56 -45.50
C HIS A 393 -6.56 -5.34 -43.98
N ARG A 394 -7.32 -4.42 -43.36
CA ARG A 394 -7.28 -4.23 -41.90
C ARG A 394 -7.98 -5.35 -41.14
N THR A 395 -9.06 -5.91 -41.70
CA THR A 395 -9.80 -7.03 -41.10
C THR A 395 -9.01 -8.35 -41.19
N GLU A 396 -8.24 -8.55 -42.26
CA GLU A 396 -7.35 -9.72 -42.40
C GLU A 396 -6.15 -9.67 -41.44
N LEU A 397 -5.56 -8.49 -41.21
CA LEU A 397 -4.53 -8.30 -40.19
C LEU A 397 -5.05 -8.56 -38.77
N PHE A 398 -6.31 -8.22 -38.50
CA PHE A 398 -6.94 -8.42 -37.19
C PHE A 398 -7.31 -9.89 -36.92
N ASN A 399 -7.54 -10.69 -37.98
CA ASN A 399 -7.86 -12.11 -37.85
C ASN A 399 -6.63 -13.03 -37.78
N SER A 400 -5.43 -12.56 -38.15
CA SER A 400 -4.19 -13.35 -38.02
C SER A 400 -3.54 -13.29 -36.62
N GLU A 401 -3.98 -12.39 -35.74
CA GLU A 401 -3.41 -12.19 -34.40
C GLU A 401 -4.12 -13.02 -33.30
N LYS A 402 -4.79 -14.09 -33.71
CA LYS A 402 -5.57 -14.99 -32.84
C LYS A 402 -5.01 -16.41 -32.90
N HIS A 403 -3.76 -16.57 -32.46
CA HIS A 403 -3.27 -17.88 -32.02
C HIS A 403 -2.42 -17.75 -30.74
N ASP A 404 -2.96 -18.37 -29.69
CA ASP A 404 -2.47 -18.53 -28.34
C ASP A 404 -1.15 -19.29 -28.24
N ASN A 405 -0.38 -19.00 -27.17
CA ASN A 405 0.51 -19.94 -26.45
C ASN A 405 1.17 -19.29 -25.20
N GLY A 406 1.14 -17.97 -25.05
CA GLY A 406 1.86 -17.28 -23.96
C GLY A 406 1.22 -17.39 -22.57
N LEU A 407 -0.11 -17.44 -22.47
CA LEU A 407 -0.80 -17.40 -21.16
C LEU A 407 -0.77 -18.76 -20.43
N SER A 408 -0.94 -19.86 -21.16
CA SER A 408 -0.80 -21.22 -20.63
C SER A 408 0.63 -21.48 -20.11
N PHE A 409 1.65 -20.96 -20.81
CA PHE A 409 3.05 -21.08 -20.40
C PHE A 409 3.35 -20.38 -19.06
N ILE A 410 2.77 -19.19 -18.83
CA ILE A 410 2.97 -18.42 -17.59
C ILE A 410 2.23 -19.08 -16.42
N ILE A 411 0.99 -19.55 -16.63
CA ILE A 411 0.23 -20.27 -15.60
C ILE A 411 0.96 -21.56 -15.21
N ASN A 412 1.46 -22.33 -16.17
CA ASN A 412 2.25 -23.53 -15.90
C ASN A 412 3.58 -23.23 -15.19
N LYS A 413 4.26 -22.12 -15.51
CA LYS A 413 5.49 -21.69 -14.80
C LYS A 413 5.20 -21.31 -13.34
N LEU A 414 4.10 -20.61 -13.06
CA LEU A 414 3.70 -20.25 -11.71
C LEU A 414 3.27 -21.49 -10.90
N CYS A 415 2.45 -22.38 -11.48
CA CYS A 415 2.08 -23.64 -10.84
C CYS A 415 3.30 -24.53 -10.57
N CYS A 416 4.27 -24.59 -11.50
CA CYS A 416 5.51 -25.34 -11.31
C CYS A 416 6.43 -24.72 -10.23
N PHE A 417 6.46 -23.39 -10.12
CA PHE A 417 7.19 -22.71 -9.05
C PHE A 417 6.59 -23.01 -7.67
N PHE A 418 5.26 -22.93 -7.53
CA PHE A 418 4.57 -23.27 -6.28
C PHE A 418 4.68 -24.76 -5.92
N SER A 419 4.61 -25.65 -6.90
CA SER A 419 4.80 -27.10 -6.70
C SER A 419 6.23 -27.44 -6.24
N LYS A 420 7.26 -26.82 -6.84
CA LYS A 420 8.66 -27.00 -6.40
C LYS A 420 8.93 -26.46 -5.01
N PHE A 421 8.30 -25.33 -4.64
CA PHE A 421 8.41 -24.78 -3.30
C PHE A 421 7.73 -25.67 -2.25
N SER A 422 6.57 -26.24 -2.59
CA SER A 422 5.87 -27.22 -1.74
C SER A 422 6.66 -28.53 -1.56
N SER A 423 7.26 -29.05 -2.65
CA SER A 423 8.04 -30.29 -2.61
C SER A 423 9.38 -30.14 -1.88
N ALA A 424 10.02 -28.96 -1.95
CA ALA A 424 11.21 -28.66 -1.16
C ALA A 424 10.90 -28.66 0.34
N ARG A 425 9.71 -28.17 0.74
CA ARG A 425 9.25 -28.12 2.13
C ARG A 425 8.94 -29.51 2.71
N GLU A 426 8.31 -30.40 1.96
CA GLU A 426 8.09 -31.79 2.40
C GLU A 426 9.40 -32.52 2.72
N LYS A 427 10.45 -32.29 1.92
CA LYS A 427 11.77 -32.86 2.17
C LYS A 427 12.48 -32.27 3.38
N THR A 428 12.17 -31.03 3.77
CA THR A 428 12.79 -30.38 4.94
C THR A 428 12.02 -30.65 6.24
N MET A 429 10.70 -30.85 6.16
CA MET A 429 9.88 -31.23 7.33
C MET A 429 10.00 -32.72 7.65
N GLY A 430 10.17 -33.60 6.66
CA GLY A 430 10.40 -35.03 6.89
C GLY A 430 11.69 -35.32 7.65
N THR A 431 12.76 -34.55 7.43
CA THR A 431 14.03 -34.71 8.16
C THR A 431 13.97 -34.16 9.58
N HIS A 432 13.28 -33.04 9.84
CA HIS A 432 13.12 -32.51 11.20
C HIS A 432 12.18 -33.35 12.08
N PHE A 433 11.18 -34.01 11.50
CA PHE A 433 10.26 -34.87 12.26
C PHE A 433 10.97 -36.12 12.79
N VAL A 434 11.87 -36.73 12.00
CA VAL A 434 12.65 -37.92 12.40
C VAL A 434 13.65 -37.63 13.53
N TYR A 435 14.23 -36.43 13.59
CA TYR A 435 15.12 -36.04 14.69
C TYR A 435 14.36 -35.73 15.99
N SER A 436 13.12 -35.23 15.91
CA SER A 436 12.34 -34.87 17.10
C SER A 436 11.68 -36.07 17.78
N THR A 437 11.30 -37.13 17.04
CA THR A 437 10.85 -38.39 17.65
C THR A 437 12.00 -39.19 18.27
N ALA A 438 13.19 -39.18 17.65
CA ALA A 438 14.36 -39.87 18.20
C ALA A 438 14.85 -39.27 19.54
N GLN A 439 14.67 -37.96 19.76
CA GLN A 439 14.98 -37.32 21.04
C GLN A 439 13.96 -37.59 22.15
N TYR A 440 12.71 -37.97 21.80
CA TYR A 440 11.68 -38.29 22.79
C TYR A 440 11.78 -39.75 23.29
N GLU A 441 12.25 -40.69 22.46
CA GLU A 441 12.45 -42.08 22.89
C GLU A 441 13.68 -42.25 23.80
N MET A 442 14.75 -41.47 23.61
CA MET A 442 15.95 -41.50 24.48
C MET A 442 15.77 -40.84 25.86
N SER A 443 14.62 -40.20 26.13
CA SER A 443 14.32 -39.58 27.43
C SER A 443 13.39 -40.46 28.31
N SER A 444 13.09 -41.68 27.87
CA SER A 444 12.16 -42.60 28.56
C SER A 444 12.79 -43.90 29.07
N GLU A 445 14.12 -44.01 29.04
CA GLU A 445 14.93 -44.94 29.84
C GLU A 445 15.76 -44.14 30.85
#